data_AF-A0A3M2W390-F1
#
_entry.id   AF-A0A3M2W390-F1
#
_cell.length_a   1.000
_cell.length_b   1.000
_cell.length_c   1.000
_cell.angle_alpha   90.00
_cell.angle_beta   90.00
_cell.angle_gamma   90.00
#
_symmetry.space_group_name_H-M   'P 1'
#
loop_
_entity.id
_entity.type
_entity.pdbx_description
1 polymer ?
#
loop_
_entity_poly.entity_id
_entity_poly.type
_entity_poly.pdbx_seq_one_letter_code
_entity_poly.pdbx_strand_id
1 'polypeptide(L)'
;MQAQHIITLVGLAACFLLLTVFIRRAIKRAVGRSYWAGKSAGIADSKARMDALNADIAMLARRRDRDRKGFLHTIELKNLTITQLEDQLKTGSSGSLTKADLQVLSNTATTLGLAHKTWTPIKGTEPWRARAAMQLEQLNSIVLRILGEIRGGSRLSESQTDVGKTP
;
A
#
# COMPACT_ATOMS: atom_id res chain seq x y z
N MET A 1 -72.57 6.51 76.67
CA MET A 1 -72.19 7.08 75.35
C MET A 1 -70.70 7.43 75.25
N GLN A 2 -70.04 8.03 76.27
CA GLN A 2 -68.62 8.44 76.20
C GLN A 2 -67.59 7.30 76.01
N ALA A 3 -67.77 6.14 76.66
CA ALA A 3 -66.80 5.03 76.60
C ALA A 3 -66.69 4.36 75.20
N GLN A 4 -67.78 4.32 74.44
CA GLN A 4 -67.78 3.75 73.08
C GLN A 4 -66.99 4.62 72.11
N HIS A 5 -67.11 5.96 72.21
CA HIS A 5 -66.34 6.89 71.38
C HIS A 5 -64.82 6.85 71.69
N ILE A 6 -64.43 6.57 72.93
CA ILE A 6 -63.03 6.42 73.31
C ILE A 6 -62.45 5.12 72.71
N ILE A 7 -63.19 4.01 72.78
CA ILE A 7 -62.75 2.73 72.22
C ILE A 7 -62.59 2.81 70.70
N THR A 8 -63.54 3.44 69.99
CA THR A 8 -63.42 3.60 68.53
C THR A 8 -62.27 4.51 68.13
N LEU A 9 -62.01 5.60 68.87
CA LEU A 9 -60.85 6.47 68.64
C LEU A 9 -59.52 5.74 68.84
N VAL A 10 -59.40 4.93 69.89
CA VAL A 10 -58.17 4.15 70.17
C VAL A 10 -57.96 3.08 69.09
N GLY A 11 -59.01 2.38 68.69
CA GLY A 11 -58.95 1.39 67.61
C GLY A 11 -58.57 2.02 66.26
N LEU A 12 -59.12 3.19 65.94
CA LEU A 12 -58.79 3.93 64.73
C LEU A 12 -57.33 4.41 64.76
N ALA A 13 -56.87 4.95 65.89
CA ALA A 13 -55.50 5.41 66.06
C ALA A 13 -54.49 4.25 65.95
N ALA A 14 -54.78 3.09 66.57
CA ALA A 14 -53.95 1.90 66.48
C ALA A 14 -53.91 1.34 65.04
N CYS A 15 -55.05 1.31 64.35
CA CYS A 15 -55.13 0.89 62.95
C CYS A 15 -54.31 1.82 62.04
N PHE A 16 -54.39 3.13 62.25
CA PHE A 16 -53.61 4.11 61.50
C PHE A 16 -52.10 3.98 61.77
N LEU A 17 -51.70 3.71 63.01
CA LEU A 17 -50.30 3.43 63.37
C LEU A 17 -49.76 2.17 62.68
N LEU A 18 -50.53 1.09 62.66
CA LEU A 18 -50.12 -0.14 61.97
C LEU A 18 -50.02 0.06 60.46
N LEU A 19 -50.97 0.79 59.86
CA LEU A 19 -50.96 1.10 58.44
C LEU A 19 -49.72 1.92 58.05
N THR A 20 -49.38 2.95 58.82
CA THR A 20 -48.20 3.79 58.56
C THR A 20 -46.89 3.01 58.67
N VAL A 21 -46.77 2.13 59.67
CA VAL A 21 -45.60 1.25 59.82
C VAL A 21 -45.50 0.27 58.64
N PHE A 22 -46.62 -0.32 58.21
CA PHE A 22 -46.66 -1.25 57.09
C PHE A 22 -46.25 -0.57 55.78
N ILE A 23 -46.81 0.61 55.49
CA ILE A 23 -46.46 1.40 54.30
C ILE A 23 -44.97 1.78 54.32
N ARG A 24 -44.44 2.26 55.45
CA ARG A 24 -43.02 2.61 55.55
C ARG A 24 -42.11 1.40 55.30
N ARG A 25 -42.48 0.23 55.81
CA ARG A 25 -41.74 -1.02 55.60
C ARG A 25 -41.82 -1.48 54.14
N ALA A 26 -42.97 -1.37 53.51
CA ALA A 26 -43.17 -1.70 52.10
C ALA A 26 -42.34 -0.78 51.19
N ILE A 27 -42.39 0.54 51.42
CA ILE A 27 -41.62 1.53 50.65
C ILE A 27 -40.12 1.28 50.79
N LYS A 28 -39.59 1.11 52.02
CA LYS A 28 -38.16 0.83 52.21
C LYS A 28 -37.70 -0.44 51.50
N ARG A 29 -38.51 -1.49 51.51
CA ARG A 29 -38.20 -2.74 50.80
C ARG A 29 -38.24 -2.55 49.28
N ALA A 30 -39.23 -1.85 48.77
CA ALA A 30 -39.36 -1.58 47.33
C ALA A 30 -38.18 -0.74 46.81
N VAL A 31 -37.85 0.34 47.51
CA VAL A 31 -36.72 1.23 47.16
C VAL A 31 -35.38 0.49 47.27
N GLY A 32 -35.19 -0.31 48.32
CA GLY A 32 -33.98 -1.12 48.46
C GLY A 32 -33.83 -2.09 47.29
N ARG A 33 -34.90 -2.80 46.91
CA ARG A 33 -34.88 -3.78 45.83
C ARG A 33 -34.62 -3.12 44.47
N SER A 34 -35.27 -2.01 44.16
CA SER A 34 -35.05 -1.29 42.90
C SER A 34 -33.65 -0.68 42.82
N TYR A 35 -33.12 -0.16 43.92
CA TYR A 35 -31.76 0.37 43.98
C TYR A 35 -30.71 -0.73 43.72
N TRP A 36 -30.82 -1.89 44.38
CA TRP A 36 -29.91 -3.01 44.16
C TRP A 36 -30.01 -3.56 42.74
N ALA A 37 -31.24 -3.72 42.22
CA ALA A 37 -31.45 -4.16 40.84
C ALA A 37 -30.86 -3.18 39.82
N GLY A 38 -31.05 -1.87 40.02
CA GLY A 38 -30.49 -0.83 39.17
C GLY A 38 -28.95 -0.80 39.23
N LYS A 39 -28.36 -0.92 40.43
CA LYS A 39 -26.91 -0.98 40.59
C LYS A 39 -26.31 -2.23 39.92
N SER A 40 -26.94 -3.39 40.08
CA SER A 40 -26.48 -4.62 39.42
C SER A 40 -26.64 -4.55 37.90
N ALA A 41 -27.72 -3.96 37.41
CA ALA A 41 -27.95 -3.79 35.98
C ALA A 41 -26.92 -2.84 35.36
N GLY A 42 -26.59 -1.74 36.02
CA GLY A 42 -25.55 -0.80 35.56
C GLY A 42 -24.15 -1.44 35.53
N ILE A 43 -23.80 -2.25 36.54
CA ILE A 43 -22.53 -2.98 36.55
C ILE A 43 -22.49 -4.03 35.43
N ALA A 44 -23.60 -4.76 35.22
CA ALA A 44 -23.70 -5.75 34.16
C ALA A 44 -23.59 -5.11 32.76
N ASP A 45 -24.26 -3.98 32.53
CA ASP A 45 -24.17 -3.22 31.28
C ASP A 45 -22.74 -2.72 31.05
N SER A 46 -22.12 -2.09 32.06
CA SER A 46 -20.75 -1.61 31.95
C SER A 46 -19.77 -2.75 31.66
N LYS A 47 -19.96 -3.93 32.27
CA LYS A 47 -19.15 -5.10 32.01
C LYS A 47 -19.34 -5.61 30.58
N ALA A 48 -20.59 -5.73 30.13
CA ALA A 48 -20.90 -6.16 28.76
C ALA A 48 -20.27 -5.20 27.72
N ARG A 49 -20.30 -3.89 27.97
CA ARG A 49 -19.64 -2.89 27.13
C ARG A 49 -18.13 -3.05 27.13
N MET A 50 -17.51 -3.31 28.28
CA MET A 50 -16.08 -3.56 28.38
C MET A 50 -15.67 -4.83 27.62
N ASP A 51 -16.45 -5.90 27.76
CA ASP A 51 -16.22 -7.17 27.07
C ASP A 51 -16.36 -7.00 25.55
N ALA A 52 -17.36 -6.23 25.09
CA ALA A 52 -17.55 -5.90 23.68
C ALA A 52 -16.38 -5.08 23.12
N LEU A 53 -15.91 -4.05 23.84
CA LEU A 53 -14.74 -3.27 23.45
C LEU A 53 -13.48 -4.12 23.40
N ASN A 54 -13.28 -5.02 24.37
CA ASN A 54 -12.12 -5.91 24.38
C ASN A 54 -12.15 -6.89 23.19
N ALA A 55 -13.34 -7.40 22.84
CA ALA A 55 -13.52 -8.23 21.66
C ALA A 55 -13.23 -7.45 20.36
N ASP A 56 -13.66 -6.20 20.27
CA ASP A 56 -13.36 -5.33 19.12
C ASP A 56 -11.86 -5.02 19.01
N ILE A 57 -11.18 -4.71 20.12
CA ILE A 57 -9.72 -4.53 20.16
C ILE A 57 -9.00 -5.78 19.65
N ALA A 58 -9.42 -6.96 20.11
CA ALA A 58 -8.85 -8.23 19.65
C ALA A 58 -9.12 -8.48 18.15
N MET A 59 -10.30 -8.10 17.65
CA MET A 59 -10.63 -8.17 16.22
C MET A 59 -9.75 -7.23 15.40
N LEU A 60 -9.60 -5.97 15.82
CA LEU A 60 -8.77 -4.96 15.16
C LEU A 60 -7.29 -5.34 15.14
N ALA A 61 -6.78 -5.93 16.23
CA ALA A 61 -5.42 -6.46 16.27
C ALA A 61 -5.22 -7.55 15.21
N ARG A 62 -6.12 -8.55 15.16
CA ARG A 62 -6.07 -9.61 14.14
C ARG A 62 -6.18 -9.08 12.71
N ARG A 63 -6.99 -8.04 12.49
CA ARG A 63 -7.13 -7.41 11.17
C ARG A 63 -5.82 -6.74 10.75
N ARG A 64 -5.22 -5.95 11.64
CA ARG A 64 -3.91 -5.33 11.38
C ARG A 64 -2.82 -6.35 11.09
N ASP A 65 -2.80 -7.47 11.81
CA ASP A 65 -1.81 -8.53 11.55
C ASP A 65 -1.99 -9.18 10.18
N ARG A 66 -3.24 -9.39 9.73
CA ARG A 66 -3.51 -9.88 8.36
C ARG A 66 -3.08 -8.87 7.31
N ASP A 67 -3.46 -7.60 7.50
CA ASP A 67 -3.11 -6.52 6.57
C ASP A 67 -1.58 -6.37 6.47
N ARG A 68 -0.87 -6.45 7.60
CA ARG A 68 0.60 -6.41 7.65
C ARG A 68 1.24 -7.60 6.92
N LYS A 69 0.71 -8.82 7.10
CA LYS A 69 1.21 -10.01 6.39
C LYS A 69 1.03 -9.89 4.87
N GLY A 70 -0.13 -9.43 4.42
CA GLY A 70 -0.38 -9.21 3.00
C GLY A 70 0.55 -8.15 2.40
N PHE A 71 0.78 -7.05 3.14
CA PHE A 71 1.71 -6.01 2.74
C PHE A 71 3.15 -6.51 2.66
N LEU A 72 3.61 -7.28 3.64
CA LEU A 72 4.96 -7.87 3.64
C LEU A 72 5.18 -8.80 2.44
N HIS A 73 4.22 -9.67 2.13
CA HIS A 73 4.32 -10.54 0.95
C HIS A 73 4.36 -9.72 -0.35
N THR A 74 3.60 -8.64 -0.42
CA THR A 74 3.62 -7.74 -1.60
C THR A 74 4.97 -7.05 -1.73
N ILE A 75 5.57 -6.60 -0.63
CA ILE A 75 6.93 -6.03 -0.62
C ILE A 75 7.95 -7.06 -1.09
N GLU A 76 7.89 -8.28 -0.57
CA GLU A 76 8.83 -9.34 -0.93
C GLU A 76 8.78 -9.65 -2.43
N LEU A 77 7.57 -9.78 -2.99
CA LEU A 77 7.38 -10.02 -4.42
C LEU A 77 7.90 -8.86 -5.27
N LYS A 78 7.64 -7.61 -4.85
CA LYS A 78 8.18 -6.42 -5.50
C LYS A 78 9.71 -6.37 -5.44
N ASN A 79 10.32 -6.71 -4.30
CA ASN A 79 11.77 -6.75 -4.14
C ASN A 79 12.39 -7.80 -5.06
N LEU A 80 11.81 -9.00 -5.15
CA LEU A 80 12.26 -10.03 -6.09
C LEU A 80 12.18 -9.53 -7.55
N THR A 81 11.10 -8.84 -7.90
CA THR A 81 10.92 -8.26 -9.24
C THR A 81 11.98 -7.18 -9.52
N ILE A 82 12.27 -6.32 -8.53
CA ILE A 82 13.33 -5.30 -8.64
C ILE A 82 14.68 -5.98 -8.86
N THR A 83 15.03 -6.98 -8.05
CA THR A 83 16.31 -7.69 -8.21
C THR A 83 16.43 -8.36 -9.58
N GLN A 84 15.35 -8.95 -10.09
CA GLN A 84 15.33 -9.53 -11.42
C GLN A 84 15.51 -8.48 -12.51
N LEU A 85 14.83 -7.33 -12.40
CA LEU A 85 14.98 -6.22 -13.34
C LEU A 85 16.39 -5.62 -13.29
N GLU A 86 16.98 -5.51 -12.11
CA GLU A 86 18.37 -5.06 -11.95
C GLU A 86 19.37 -6.03 -12.60
N ASP A 87 19.17 -7.33 -12.44
CA ASP A 87 20.01 -8.35 -13.07
C ASP A 87 19.84 -8.35 -14.60
N GLN A 88 18.61 -8.17 -15.10
CA GLN A 88 18.35 -7.98 -16.53
C GLN A 88 19.00 -6.71 -17.06
N LEU A 89 18.98 -5.61 -16.30
CA LEU A 89 19.65 -4.37 -16.68
C LEU A 89 21.17 -4.57 -16.73
N LYS A 90 21.76 -5.21 -15.71
CA LYS A 90 23.21 -5.47 -15.67
C LYS A 90 23.67 -6.38 -16.80
N THR A 91 22.92 -7.45 -17.08
CA THR A 91 23.24 -8.39 -18.16
C THR A 91 22.99 -7.78 -19.54
N GLY A 92 21.88 -7.04 -19.72
CA GLY A 92 21.54 -6.34 -20.95
C GLY A 92 22.38 -5.08 -21.24
N SER A 93 22.96 -4.45 -20.21
CA SER A 93 23.85 -3.28 -20.34
C SER A 93 25.28 -3.64 -20.78
N SER A 94 25.56 -4.93 -21.04
CA SER A 94 26.88 -5.41 -21.48
C SER A 94 27.33 -4.88 -22.86
N GLY A 95 26.50 -4.09 -23.55
CA GLY A 95 26.79 -3.55 -24.88
C GLY A 95 26.82 -2.02 -24.94
N SER A 96 27.29 -1.32 -23.89
CA SER A 96 27.48 0.13 -24.00
C SER A 96 28.62 0.43 -24.98
N LEU A 97 28.27 0.96 -26.16
CA LEU A 97 29.27 1.46 -27.11
C LEU A 97 30.10 2.53 -26.41
N THR A 98 31.40 2.29 -26.28
CA THR A 98 32.31 3.26 -25.69
C THR A 98 32.60 4.37 -26.69
N LYS A 99 33.11 5.51 -26.20
CA LYS A 99 33.60 6.59 -27.07
C LYS A 99 34.68 6.08 -28.06
N ALA A 100 35.48 5.11 -27.66
CA ALA A 100 36.50 4.50 -28.51
C ALA A 100 35.86 3.70 -29.67
N ASP A 101 34.79 2.94 -29.39
CA ASP A 101 34.07 2.17 -30.42
C ASP A 101 33.43 3.08 -31.47
N LEU A 102 32.83 4.19 -31.03
CA LEU A 102 32.29 5.22 -31.92
C LEU A 102 33.39 5.86 -32.79
N GLN A 103 34.57 6.08 -32.21
CA GLN A 103 35.70 6.64 -32.94
C GLN A 103 36.25 5.66 -33.98
N VAL A 104 36.31 4.36 -33.67
CA VAL A 104 36.69 3.31 -34.63
C VAL A 104 35.69 3.24 -35.79
N LEU A 105 34.39 3.30 -35.52
CA LEU A 105 33.36 3.34 -36.56
C LEU A 105 33.50 4.57 -37.47
N SER A 106 33.70 5.75 -36.88
CA SER A 106 33.92 7.00 -37.63
C SER A 106 35.18 6.95 -38.51
N ASN A 107 36.29 6.43 -37.96
CA ASN A 107 37.53 6.27 -38.71
C ASN A 107 37.38 5.27 -39.86
N THR A 108 36.63 4.18 -39.63
CA THR A 108 36.35 3.16 -40.64
C THR A 108 35.50 3.73 -41.77
N ALA A 109 34.45 4.49 -41.45
CA ALA A 109 33.63 5.19 -42.44
C ALA A 109 34.46 6.17 -43.28
N THR A 110 35.33 6.95 -42.63
CA THR A 110 36.21 7.91 -43.30
C THR A 110 37.19 7.19 -44.23
N THR A 111 37.76 6.07 -43.78
CA THR A 111 38.72 5.27 -44.56
C THR A 111 38.05 4.62 -45.77
N LEU A 112 36.85 4.04 -45.60
CA LEU A 112 36.09 3.46 -46.71
C LEU A 112 35.65 4.53 -47.71
N GLY A 113 35.23 5.70 -47.24
CA GLY A 113 34.89 6.84 -48.10
C GLY A 113 36.10 7.35 -48.89
N LEU A 114 37.28 7.38 -48.28
CA LEU A 114 38.53 7.73 -48.96
C LEU A 114 38.91 6.67 -49.99
N ALA A 115 38.89 5.39 -49.61
CA ALA A 115 39.20 4.26 -50.49
C ALA A 115 38.31 4.24 -51.74
N HIS A 116 37.00 4.48 -51.56
CA HIS A 116 36.04 4.62 -52.65
C HIS A 116 36.43 5.74 -53.62
N LYS A 117 36.76 6.93 -53.10
CA LYS A 117 37.19 8.08 -53.91
C LYS A 117 38.51 7.80 -54.65
N THR A 118 39.48 7.16 -54.00
CA THR A 118 40.78 6.83 -54.62
C THR A 118 40.70 5.74 -55.68
N TRP A 119 39.78 4.80 -55.56
CA TRP A 119 39.54 3.75 -56.55
C TRP A 119 38.56 4.16 -57.66
N THR A 120 38.04 5.39 -57.62
CA THR A 120 37.19 5.95 -58.67
C THR A 120 37.95 6.18 -59.99
N PRO A 121 39.13 6.84 -60.00
CA PRO A 121 39.87 7.10 -61.24
C PRO A 121 40.67 5.91 -61.80
N ILE A 122 40.85 4.82 -61.03
CA ILE A 122 41.66 3.67 -61.43
C ILE A 122 40.79 2.64 -62.17
N LYS A 123 41.19 2.25 -63.39
CA LYS A 123 40.52 1.18 -64.16
C LYS A 123 40.86 -0.19 -63.57
N GLY A 124 39.88 -1.07 -63.43
CA GLY A 124 40.03 -2.42 -62.87
C GLY A 124 39.74 -2.50 -61.37
N THR A 125 39.50 -1.37 -60.69
CA THR A 125 39.14 -1.33 -59.25
C THR A 125 37.63 -1.22 -59.00
N GLU A 126 36.80 -1.38 -60.04
CA GLU A 126 35.33 -1.42 -59.97
C GLU A 126 34.78 -2.32 -58.85
N PRO A 127 35.21 -3.59 -58.67
CA PRO A 127 34.68 -4.45 -57.61
C PRO A 127 35.05 -3.98 -56.21
N TRP A 128 36.23 -3.38 -56.04
CA TRP A 128 36.70 -2.83 -54.77
C TRP A 128 35.96 -1.54 -54.40
N ARG A 129 35.69 -0.70 -55.40
CA ARG A 129 34.86 0.50 -55.28
C ARG A 129 33.43 0.13 -54.86
N ALA A 130 32.81 -0.82 -55.57
CA ALA A 130 31.46 -1.29 -55.24
C ALA A 130 31.37 -1.88 -53.82
N ARG A 131 32.38 -2.67 -53.42
CA ARG A 131 32.48 -3.22 -52.06
C ARG A 131 32.64 -2.14 -50.99
N ALA A 132 33.48 -1.12 -51.22
CA ALA A 132 33.67 -0.03 -50.27
C ALA A 132 32.39 0.82 -50.10
N ALA A 133 31.66 1.10 -51.18
CA ALA A 133 30.37 1.78 -51.12
C ALA A 133 29.33 0.98 -50.31
N MET A 134 29.21 -0.32 -50.61
CA MET A 134 28.27 -1.21 -49.93
C MET A 134 28.58 -1.34 -48.43
N GLN A 135 29.87 -1.47 -48.07
CA GLN A 135 30.28 -1.54 -46.66
C GLN A 135 30.02 -0.24 -45.91
N LEU A 136 30.18 0.91 -46.58
CA LEU A 136 29.89 2.21 -45.98
C LEU A 136 28.39 2.41 -45.74
N GLU A 137 27.54 1.97 -46.67
CA GLU A 137 26.08 1.98 -46.51
C GLU A 137 25.62 1.05 -45.37
N GLN A 138 26.15 -0.17 -45.33
CA GLN A 138 25.90 -1.12 -44.25
C GLN A 138 26.32 -0.55 -42.88
N LEU A 139 27.49 0.05 -42.79
CA LEU A 139 28.00 0.66 -41.56
C LEU A 139 27.10 1.82 -41.10
N ASN A 140 26.64 2.68 -42.02
CA ASN A 140 25.68 3.73 -41.69
C ASN A 140 24.34 3.18 -41.18
N SER A 141 23.82 2.10 -41.78
CA SER A 141 22.57 1.47 -41.32
C SER A 141 22.69 0.91 -39.89
N ILE A 142 23.86 0.33 -39.56
CA ILE A 142 24.14 -0.20 -38.22
C ILE A 142 24.19 0.95 -37.21
N VAL A 143 24.87 2.05 -37.54
CA VAL A 143 24.96 3.24 -36.67
C VAL A 143 23.57 3.83 -36.41
N LEU A 144 22.71 3.95 -37.42
CA LEU A 144 21.35 4.46 -37.26
C LEU A 144 20.48 3.54 -36.38
N ARG A 145 20.61 2.22 -36.52
CA ARG A 145 19.91 1.26 -35.66
C ARG A 145 20.34 1.39 -34.20
N ILE A 146 21.65 1.47 -33.94
CA ILE A 146 22.21 1.66 -32.59
C ILE A 146 21.72 2.98 -31.98
N LEU A 147 21.74 4.09 -32.73
CA LEU A 147 21.24 5.38 -32.26
C LEU A 147 19.73 5.34 -31.97
N GLY A 148 18.97 4.60 -32.78
CA GLY A 148 17.54 4.36 -32.56
C GLY A 148 17.27 3.58 -31.27
N GLU A 149 18.03 2.51 -31.01
CA GLU A 149 17.93 1.69 -29.80
C GLU A 149 18.31 2.47 -28.54
N ILE A 150 19.40 3.26 -28.58
CA ILE A 150 19.83 4.11 -27.46
C ILE A 150 18.76 5.16 -27.14
N ARG A 151 18.19 5.83 -28.14
CA ARG A 151 17.13 6.83 -27.96
C ARG A 151 15.80 6.21 -27.49
N GLY A 152 15.52 4.98 -27.88
CA GLY A 152 14.37 4.21 -27.38
C GLY A 152 14.53 3.85 -25.90
N GLY A 153 15.72 3.39 -25.51
CA GLY A 153 16.05 3.07 -24.11
C GLY A 153 16.01 4.29 -23.19
N SER A 154 16.49 5.46 -23.64
CA SER A 154 16.47 6.69 -22.82
C SER A 154 15.06 7.19 -22.53
N ARG A 155 14.13 7.09 -23.49
CA ARG A 155 12.72 7.47 -23.30
C ARG A 155 11.97 6.57 -22.33
N LEU A 156 12.30 5.28 -22.28
CA LEU A 156 11.74 4.34 -21.30
C LEU A 156 12.22 4.64 -19.88
N SER A 157 13.48 5.09 -19.75
CA SER A 157 14.05 5.50 -18.46
C SER A 157 13.42 6.79 -17.91
N GLU A 158 13.13 7.78 -18.76
CA GLU A 158 12.49 9.05 -18.32
C GLU A 158 11.03 8.86 -17.88
N SER A 159 10.28 7.98 -18.55
CA SER A 159 8.87 7.69 -18.23
C SER A 159 8.71 7.04 -16.84
N GLN A 160 9.68 6.23 -16.40
CA GLN A 160 9.64 5.61 -15.07
C GLN A 160 9.93 6.59 -13.92
N THR A 161 10.71 7.65 -14.15
CA THR A 161 11.00 8.68 -13.15
C THR A 161 9.84 9.66 -12.90
N ASP A 162 8.91 9.80 -13.83
CA ASP A 162 7.80 10.76 -13.73
C ASP A 162 6.62 10.24 -12.89
N VAL A 163 6.48 8.91 -12.77
CA VAL A 163 5.41 8.29 -11.94
C VAL A 163 5.69 8.44 -10.43
N GLY A 164 6.93 8.75 -10.03
CA GLY A 164 7.33 8.94 -8.63
C GLY A 164 7.02 10.32 -8.05
N LYS A 165 6.44 11.24 -8.83
CA LYS A 165 6.23 12.64 -8.41
C LYS A 165 4.76 13.03 -8.59
N THR A 166 3.93 12.61 -7.64
CA THR A 166 2.64 13.27 -7.39
C THR A 166 2.66 13.91 -6.01
N PRO A 167 2.03 15.10 -5.86
CA PRO A 167 2.24 16.04 -4.75
C PRO A 167 1.70 15.57 -3.40
#